data_AF-A0A2J6XJE5-F1
#
_entry.id   AF-A0A2J6XJE5-F1
#
_cell.length_a   1.000
_cell.length_b   1.000
_cell.length_c   1.000
_cell.angle_alpha   90.00
_cell.angle_beta   90.00
_cell.angle_gamma   90.00
#
_symmetry.space_group_name_H-M   'P 1'
#
loop_
_entity.id
_entity.type
_entity.pdbx_description
1 polymer ?
#
loop_
_entity_poly.entity_id
_entity_poly.type
_entity_poly.pdbx_seq_one_letter_code
_entity_poly.pdbx_strand_id
1 'polypeptide(L)'
;MTIKVWIEPRENCIADMVCVSLCPDVFQMNEIDGKAEIVNKWRADADKKEQGSRSEGTVGDELQDCVDAASQSCPTQIIHYSKDGQQIH
;
A
#
# COMPACT_ATOMS: atom_id res chain seq x y z
N MET A 1 3.17 13.39 11.11
CA MET A 1 4.27 13.21 10.12
C MET A 1 3.69 12.42 8.94
N THR A 2 4.46 12.09 7.91
CA THR A 2 3.94 11.31 6.78
C THR A 2 4.77 10.06 6.53
N ILE A 3 4.12 9.01 6.06
CA ILE A 3 4.75 7.74 5.71
C ILE A 3 4.55 7.51 4.22
N LYS A 4 5.64 7.18 3.51
CA LYS A 4 5.55 6.66 2.14
C LYS A 4 5.33 5.15 2.21
N VAL A 5 4.34 4.65 1.49
CA VAL A 5 4.01 3.22 1.39
C VAL A 5 4.09 2.80 -0.08
N TRP A 6 4.66 1.63 -0.36
CA TRP A 6 4.67 1.09 -1.72
C TRP A 6 4.57 -0.45 -1.78
N ILE A 7 4.09 -0.95 -2.92
CA ILE A 7 3.95 -2.38 -3.24
C ILE A 7 4.91 -2.72 -4.38
N GLU A 8 5.97 -3.48 -4.09
CA GLU A 8 7.01 -3.79 -5.07
C GLU A 8 7.64 -5.18 -4.84
N PRO A 9 7.71 -6.02 -5.89
CA PRO A 9 6.98 -5.93 -7.17
C PRO A 9 5.47 -6.25 -7.01
N ARG A 10 4.58 -5.39 -7.50
CA ARG A 10 3.11 -5.57 -7.33
C ARG A 10 2.58 -6.83 -8.02
N GLU A 11 3.21 -7.27 -9.10
CA GLU A 11 2.88 -8.50 -9.82
C GLU A 11 2.95 -9.76 -8.94
N ASN A 12 3.82 -9.75 -7.92
CA ASN A 12 3.96 -10.83 -6.94
C ASN A 12 2.83 -10.84 -5.89
N CYS A 13 1.86 -9.93 -5.96
CA CYS A 13 0.66 -10.01 -5.14
C CYS A 13 -0.13 -11.26 -5.54
N ILE A 14 -0.40 -12.16 -4.58
CA ILE A 14 -1.13 -13.41 -4.80
C ILE A 14 -2.63 -13.30 -4.45
N ALA A 15 -3.16 -12.08 -4.32
CA ALA A 15 -4.55 -11.80 -3.95
C ALA A 15 -4.99 -12.42 -2.60
N ASP A 16 -4.07 -12.49 -1.63
CA ASP A 16 -4.33 -13.03 -0.28
C ASP A 16 -5.23 -12.12 0.58
N MET A 17 -5.33 -10.83 0.25
CA MET A 17 -6.18 -9.82 0.91
C MET A 17 -5.85 -9.48 2.37
N VAL A 18 -4.77 -10.02 2.96
CA VAL A 18 -4.38 -9.68 4.34
C VAL A 18 -4.12 -8.19 4.55
N CYS A 19 -3.49 -7.52 3.58
CA CYS A 19 -3.22 -6.07 3.66
C CYS A 19 -4.50 -5.23 3.71
N VAL A 20 -5.51 -5.60 2.92
CA VAL A 20 -6.82 -4.94 2.91
C VAL A 20 -7.56 -5.21 4.21
N SER A 21 -7.42 -6.42 4.76
CA SER A 21 -8.06 -6.79 6.03
C SER A 21 -7.46 -6.07 7.22
N LEU A 22 -6.14 -5.88 7.24
CA LEU A 22 -5.41 -5.23 8.34
C LEU A 22 -5.41 -3.71 8.26
N CYS A 23 -5.40 -3.13 7.06
CA CYS A 23 -5.25 -1.69 6.85
C CYS A 23 -6.08 -1.22 5.64
N PRO A 24 -7.42 -1.34 5.70
CA PRO A 24 -8.34 -1.03 4.59
C PRO A 24 -8.34 0.46 4.20
N ASP A 25 -7.88 1.33 5.09
CA ASP A 25 -7.73 2.75 4.79
C ASP A 25 -6.60 3.03 3.80
N VAL A 26 -5.61 2.12 3.70
CA VAL A 26 -4.41 2.28 2.88
C VAL A 26 -4.41 1.35 1.67
N PHE A 27 -4.89 0.12 1.81
CA PHE A 27 -4.88 -0.88 0.73
C PHE A 27 -6.29 -1.24 0.27
N GLN A 28 -6.46 -1.41 -1.03
CA GLN A 28 -7.67 -1.94 -1.65
C GLN A 28 -7.31 -2.99 -2.70
N MET A 29 -8.28 -3.82 -3.09
CA MET A 29 -8.11 -4.72 -4.23
C MET A 29 -8.48 -3.99 -5.51
N ASN A 30 -7.62 -4.08 -6.53
CA ASN A 30 -7.96 -3.60 -7.85
C ASN A 30 -9.00 -4.54 -8.50
N GLU A 31 -10.11 -3.98 -8.97
CA GLU A 31 -11.21 -4.76 -9.55
C GLU A 31 -10.91 -5.31 -10.96
N ILE A 32 -9.85 -4.83 -11.62
CA ILE A 32 -9.47 -5.22 -12.99
C ILE A 32 -8.49 -6.39 -12.97
N ASP A 33 -7.41 -6.29 -12.19
CA ASP A 33 -6.33 -7.29 -12.15
C ASP A 33 -6.30 -8.15 -10.87
N GLY A 34 -7.15 -7.84 -9.89
CA GLY A 34 -7.25 -8.60 -8.64
C GLY A 34 -6.02 -8.47 -7.74
N LYS A 35 -5.12 -7.51 -7.98
CA LYS A 35 -3.92 -7.27 -7.17
C LYS A 35 -4.17 -6.13 -6.19
N ALA A 36 -3.51 -6.19 -5.03
CA ALA A 36 -3.56 -5.10 -4.05
C ALA A 36 -3.00 -3.80 -4.64
N GLU A 37 -3.59 -2.68 -4.28
CA GLU A 37 -3.17 -1.34 -4.66
C GLU A 37 -3.43 -0.35 -3.52
N ILE A 38 -2.77 0.80 -3.56
CA ILE A 38 -2.97 1.85 -2.56
C ILE A 38 -4.32 2.51 -2.78
N VAL A 39 -5.08 2.85 -1.73
CA VAL A 39 -6.37 3.55 -1.86
C VAL A 39 -6.16 4.87 -2.61
N ASN A 40 -7.05 5.16 -3.56
CA ASN A 40 -6.87 6.25 -4.53
C ASN A 40 -6.57 7.62 -3.90
N LYS A 41 -7.17 7.93 -2.73
CA LYS A 41 -6.97 9.21 -2.02
C LYS A 41 -5.52 9.47 -1.57
N TRP A 42 -4.69 8.42 -1.48
CA TRP A 42 -3.31 8.51 -1.02
C TRP A 42 -2.29 8.52 -2.15
N ARG A 43 -2.71 8.29 -3.39
CA ARG A 43 -1.83 8.26 -4.56
C ARG A 43 -1.44 9.68 -4.96
N ALA A 44 -0.26 9.84 -5.55
CA ALA A 44 0.23 11.14 -6.03
C ALA A 44 -0.69 11.78 -7.08
N ASP A 45 -1.50 10.97 -7.77
CA ASP A 45 -2.43 11.38 -8.81
C ASP A 45 -3.85 10.85 -8.56
N ALA A 46 -4.36 11.08 -7.35
CA ALA A 46 -5.72 10.72 -6.94
C ALA A 46 -6.83 11.17 -7.93
N ASP A 47 -6.63 12.27 -8.66
CA ASP A 47 -7.58 12.76 -9.67
C ASP A 47 -7.58 11.95 -10.97
N LYS A 48 -6.54 11.15 -11.21
CA LYS A 48 -6.35 10.32 -12.40
C LYS A 48 -6.58 8.86 -12.08
N LYS A 49 -7.82 8.51 -11.70
CA LYS A 49 -8.21 7.15 -11.26
C LYS A 49 -7.71 5.99 -12.14
N GLU A 50 -7.52 6.22 -13.44
CA GLU A 50 -7.11 5.20 -14.41
C GLU A 50 -5.65 5.29 -14.86
N GLN A 51 -4.90 6.33 -14.49
CA GLN A 51 -3.52 6.57 -14.92
C GLN A 51 -2.61 6.69 -13.68
N GLY A 52 -1.33 6.33 -13.81
CA GLY A 52 -0.35 6.46 -12.73
C GLY A 52 -0.07 5.22 -11.89
N SER A 53 0.76 5.41 -10.86
CA SER A 53 1.25 4.33 -10.01
C SER A 53 0.19 3.91 -9.00
N ARG A 54 -0.38 2.73 -9.20
CA ARG A 54 -1.32 2.08 -8.25
C ARG A 54 -0.62 1.55 -7.00
N SER A 55 0.70 1.46 -7.06
CA SER A 55 1.51 0.77 -6.09
C SER A 55 2.07 1.66 -5.00
N GLU A 56 1.97 2.99 -5.08
CA GLU A 56 2.58 3.89 -4.10
C GLU A 56 1.64 4.98 -3.61
N GLY A 57 1.86 5.45 -2.38
CA GLY A 57 1.14 6.58 -1.83
C GLY A 57 1.77 7.13 -0.55
N THR A 58 1.20 8.24 -0.08
CA THR A 58 1.63 8.93 1.13
C THR A 58 0.46 9.01 2.10
N VAL A 59 0.66 8.49 3.31
CA VAL A 59 -0.36 8.43 4.37
C VAL A 59 0.11 9.20 5.61
N GLY A 60 -0.81 9.51 6.52
CA GLY A 60 -0.48 10.06 7.83
C GLY A 60 0.19 9.01 8.74
N ASP A 61 1.00 9.47 9.70
CA ASP A 61 1.70 8.58 10.63
C ASP A 61 0.77 7.89 11.64
N GLU A 62 -0.47 8.34 11.78
CA GLU A 62 -1.51 7.65 12.53
C GLU A 62 -1.86 6.26 11.96
N LEU A 63 -1.53 6.01 10.68
CA LEU A 63 -1.76 4.72 10.01
C LEU A 63 -0.54 3.78 10.10
N GLN A 64 0.54 4.19 10.78
CA GLN A 64 1.79 3.43 10.84
C GLN A 64 1.57 1.99 11.33
N ASP A 65 0.84 1.81 12.42
CA ASP A 65 0.65 0.49 13.05
C ASP A 65 -0.05 -0.50 12.11
N CYS A 66 -1.04 -0.04 11.33
CA CYS A 66 -1.72 -0.93 10.38
C CYS A 66 -0.90 -1.17 9.11
N VAL A 67 -0.13 -0.18 8.66
CA VAL A 67 0.81 -0.33 7.54
C VAL A 67 1.91 -1.34 7.89
N ASP A 68 2.45 -1.26 9.10
CA ASP A 68 3.44 -2.21 9.61
C ASP A 68 2.88 -3.62 9.70
N ALA A 69 1.68 -3.78 10.29
CA ALA A 69 1.01 -5.08 10.36
C ALA A 69 0.75 -5.67 8.96
N ALA A 70 0.32 -4.85 7.98
CA ALA A 70 0.11 -5.27 6.61
C ALA A 70 1.41 -5.67 5.90
N SER A 71 2.51 -4.94 6.15
CA SER A 71 3.84 -5.24 5.64
C SER A 71 4.34 -6.59 6.16
N GLN A 72 4.34 -6.81 7.47
CA GLN A 72 4.82 -8.04 8.11
C GLN A 72 3.96 -9.27 7.79
N SER A 73 2.65 -9.07 7.55
CA SER A 73 1.73 -10.17 7.29
C SER A 73 1.64 -10.56 5.82
N CYS A 74 2.21 -9.77 4.91
CA CYS A 74 2.17 -10.05 3.47
C CYS A 74 2.95 -11.33 3.15
N PRO A 75 2.32 -12.41 2.64
CA PRO A 75 3.01 -13.68 2.41
C PRO A 75 4.14 -13.61 1.38
N THR A 76 4.12 -12.61 0.50
CA THR A 76 5.14 -12.38 -0.53
C THR A 76 6.09 -11.23 -0.23
N GLN A 77 5.98 -10.60 0.95
CA GLN A 77 6.90 -9.55 1.44
C GLN A 77 7.11 -8.39 0.46
N ILE A 78 6.05 -7.99 -0.25
CA ILE A 78 6.11 -6.93 -1.27
C ILE A 78 5.59 -5.58 -0.79
N ILE A 79 5.20 -5.45 0.48
CA ILE A 79 4.67 -4.21 1.04
C ILE A 79 5.75 -3.57 1.89
N HIS A 80 6.13 -2.35 1.52
CA HIS A 80 7.22 -1.60 2.10
C HIS A 80 6.73 -0.23 2.56
N TYR A 81 7.40 0.34 3.55
CA TYR A 81 7.13 1.71 3.96
C TYR A 81 8.36 2.41 4.54
N SER A 82 8.32 3.74 4.55
CA SER A 82 9.38 4.57 5.12
C SER A 82 8.78 5.78 5.84
N LYS A 83 9.41 6.14 6.95
CA LYS A 83 9.10 7.35 7.71
C LYS A 83 10.28 8.29 7.58
N ASP A 84 10.03 9.51 7.12
CA ASP A 84 11.05 10.57 6.99
C ASP A 84 12.32 10.16 6.22
N GLY A 85 12.19 9.26 5.24
CA GLY A 85 13.30 8.79 4.39
C GLY A 85 14.15 7.67 4.98
N GLN A 86 13.85 7.17 6.19
CA GLN A 86 14.35 5.88 6.67
C GLN A 86 13.36 4.79 6.30
N GLN A 87 13.83 3.80 5.53
CA GLN A 87 13.09 2.56 5.31
C GLN A 87 12.92 1.86 6.65
N ILE A 88 11.68 1.52 6.98
CA ILE A 88 11.34 0.80 8.20
C ILE A 88 11.02 -0.63 7.75
N HIS A 89 12.08 -1.45 7.76
CA HIS A 89 12.15 -2.84 7.30
C HIS A 89 12.27 -3.06 5.79
#